data_AF-A0A3C1VJ62-F1
#
_entry.id   AF-A0A3C1VJ62-F1
#
_cell.length_a   1.000
_cell.length_b   1.000
_cell.length_c   1.000
_cell.angle_alpha   90.00
_cell.angle_beta   90.00
_cell.angle_gamma   90.00
#
_symmetry.space_group_name_H-M   'P 1'
#
loop_
_entity.id
_entity.type
_entity.pdbx_description
1 polymer ?
#
loop_
_entity_poly.entity_id
_entity_poly.type
_entity_poly.pdbx_seq_one_letter_code
_entity_poly.pdbx_strand_id
1 'polypeptide(L)'
;MYDSEGNLLPPVSDWELELQKNLEGKSSGIKDQQDINHFPRFLPNKEKYIDRSAELGENMFRFSLDFARLCPKEGEFDSALMAEYVKALALVRAHGQEPMLTMHHFTMPRYLLETDSNENITKGGWENPDVSKHFRFYVENVVKFLGDEDKIRHILASEKFD
;
A
#
# COMPACT_ATOMS: atom_id res chain seq x y z
N MET A 1 6.80 7.00 7.23
CA MET A 1 7.26 6.62 8.57
C MET A 1 7.22 7.77 9.55
N TYR A 2 7.32 9.02 9.11
CA TYR A 2 7.14 10.18 9.98
C TYR A 2 5.86 10.94 9.60
N ASP A 3 5.24 11.61 10.57
CA ASP A 3 4.15 12.57 10.33
C ASP A 3 4.70 13.90 9.77
N SER A 4 3.81 14.87 9.53
CA SER A 4 4.18 16.21 9.03
C SER A 4 5.05 17.01 10.00
N GLU A 5 5.12 16.60 11.27
CA GLU A 5 5.91 17.21 12.32
C GLU A 5 7.25 16.49 12.54
N GLY A 6 7.50 15.41 11.80
CA GLY A 6 8.71 14.61 11.90
C GLY A 6 8.69 13.55 13.00
N ASN A 7 7.53 13.27 13.61
CA ASN A 7 7.39 12.21 14.61
C ASN A 7 7.20 10.85 13.95
N LEU A 8 7.81 9.81 14.51
CA LEU A 8 7.69 8.45 13.98
C LEU A 8 6.26 7.93 14.20
N LEU A 9 5.62 7.50 13.12
CA LEU A 9 4.31 6.85 13.15
C LEU A 9 4.45 5.40 13.64
N PRO A 10 3.47 4.87 14.39
CA PRO A 10 3.46 3.46 14.77
C PRO A 10 3.55 2.56 13.53
N PRO A 11 4.35 1.47 13.57
CA PRO A 11 4.51 0.59 12.43
C PRO A 11 3.21 -0.18 12.17
N VAL A 12 2.71 -0.12 10.94
CA VAL A 12 1.52 -0.87 10.53
C VAL A 12 1.86 -2.23 9.94
N SER A 13 3.12 -2.43 9.53
CA SER A 13 3.60 -3.69 8.96
C SER A 13 4.85 -4.24 9.65
N ASP A 14 5.16 -5.50 9.36
CA ASP A 14 6.43 -6.16 9.69
C ASP A 14 7.65 -5.39 9.18
N TRP A 15 7.62 -4.95 7.93
CA TRP A 15 8.71 -4.17 7.35
C TRP A 15 8.94 -2.84 8.06
N GLU A 16 7.87 -2.15 8.46
CA GLU A 16 7.99 -0.91 9.19
C GLU A 16 8.53 -1.13 10.60
N LEU A 17 8.10 -2.20 11.27
CA LEU A 17 8.63 -2.58 12.57
C LEU A 17 10.13 -2.87 12.50
N GLU A 18 10.55 -3.72 11.57
CA GLU A 18 11.96 -4.07 11.38
C GLU A 18 12.80 -2.88 10.94
N LEU A 19 12.28 -2.03 10.04
CA LEU A 19 12.99 -0.85 9.58
C LEU A 19 13.19 0.15 10.73
N GLN A 20 12.15 0.41 11.53
CA GLN A 20 12.25 1.34 12.67
C GLN A 20 13.27 0.87 13.71
N LYS A 21 13.42 -0.44 13.90
CA LYS A 21 14.37 -1.01 14.85
C LYS A 21 15.81 -1.03 14.36
N ASN A 22 16.00 -1.39 13.09
CA ASN A 22 17.33 -1.58 12.49
C ASN A 22 17.84 -0.31 11.78
N LEU A 23 17.11 0.80 11.85
CA LEU A 23 17.54 2.11 11.36
C LEU A 23 18.71 2.63 12.20
N GLU A 24 19.91 2.15 11.89
CA GLU A 24 21.17 2.69 12.39
C GLU A 24 21.82 3.52 11.27
N GLY A 25 21.91 4.84 11.45
CA GLY A 25 22.54 5.72 10.48
C GLY A 25 22.45 7.21 10.80
N LYS A 26 23.31 8.00 10.16
CA LYS A 26 23.19 9.45 10.06
C LYS A 26 22.74 9.77 8.64
N SER A 27 21.99 10.87 8.47
CA SER A 27 21.59 11.37 7.14
C SER A 27 22.80 11.34 6.17
N SER A 28 22.58 10.88 4.94
CA SER A 28 23.63 10.74 3.92
C SER A 28 24.26 12.07 3.51
N GLY A 29 23.70 13.21 3.95
CA GLY A 29 24.18 14.54 3.59
C GLY A 29 24.04 14.88 2.10
N ILE A 30 23.49 13.95 1.31
CA ILE A 30 23.04 14.20 -0.06
C ILE A 30 21.95 15.25 0.08
N LYS A 31 22.22 16.46 -0.41
CA LYS A 31 21.17 17.46 -0.59
C LYS A 31 20.15 16.82 -1.49
N ASP A 32 18.99 16.52 -0.92
CA ASP A 32 17.81 16.16 -1.67
C ASP A 32 17.62 17.17 -2.78
N GLN A 33 17.89 16.74 -4.00
CA GLN A 33 17.17 17.33 -5.12
C GLN A 33 15.73 16.81 -5.14
N GLN A 34 15.39 15.77 -4.35
CA GLN A 34 14.06 15.19 -4.18
C GLN A 34 13.85 14.62 -2.77
N ASP A 35 13.48 15.53 -1.85
CA ASP A 35 12.90 15.32 -0.52
C ASP A 35 12.70 13.84 -0.08
N ILE A 36 13.49 13.36 0.89
CA ILE A 36 13.46 12.03 1.54
C ILE A 36 12.12 11.69 2.22
N ASN A 37 11.17 12.63 2.25
CA ASN A 37 9.75 12.31 2.45
C ASN A 37 9.11 11.62 1.21
N HIS A 38 9.89 11.34 0.15
CA HIS A 38 9.54 10.62 -1.07
C HIS A 38 10.28 9.27 -1.20
N PHE A 39 10.20 8.40 -0.18
CA PHE A 39 9.98 7.00 -0.54
C PHE A 39 8.80 6.95 -1.51
N PRO A 40 8.79 6.12 -2.57
CA PRO A 40 7.71 6.13 -3.56
C PRO A 40 6.36 5.87 -2.88
N ARG A 41 5.68 6.96 -2.53
CA ARG A 41 4.28 6.98 -2.12
C ARG A 41 3.52 6.95 -3.42
N PHE A 42 3.38 5.74 -3.96
CA PHE A 42 2.77 5.48 -5.26
C PHE A 42 1.42 6.18 -5.37
N LEU A 43 0.50 5.98 -4.41
CA LEU A 43 -0.87 6.51 -4.51
C LEU A 43 -0.95 8.05 -4.58
N PRO A 44 -0.24 8.84 -3.74
CA PRO A 44 -0.18 10.30 -3.89
C PRO A 44 0.50 10.82 -5.16
N ASN A 45 1.29 9.99 -5.85
CA ASN A 45 2.07 10.39 -7.03
C ASN A 45 1.73 9.53 -8.26
N LYS A 46 0.57 8.87 -8.25
CA LYS A 46 0.21 7.82 -9.22
C LYS A 46 0.19 8.37 -10.64
N GLU A 47 -0.29 9.60 -10.80
CA GLU A 47 -0.31 10.36 -12.05
C GLU A 47 1.10 10.44 -12.63
N LYS A 48 2.05 11.01 -11.88
CA LYS A 48 3.43 11.14 -12.33
C LYS A 48 4.06 9.81 -12.78
N TYR A 49 3.81 8.72 -12.05
CA TYR A 49 4.41 7.42 -12.37
C TYR A 49 3.74 6.75 -13.57
N ILE A 50 2.41 6.80 -13.66
CA ILE A 50 1.63 6.20 -14.73
C ILE A 50 1.83 6.98 -16.04
N ASP A 51 1.78 8.32 -15.99
CA ASP A 51 2.07 9.20 -17.14
C ASP A 51 3.44 8.87 -17.71
N ARG A 52 4.46 8.78 -16.85
CA ARG A 52 5.83 8.51 -17.28
C ARG A 52 5.98 7.12 -17.88
N SER A 53 5.32 6.11 -17.32
CA SER A 53 5.30 4.75 -17.86
C SER A 53 4.66 4.73 -19.26
N ALA A 54 3.55 5.45 -19.46
CA ALA A 54 2.90 5.59 -20.76
C ALA A 54 3.77 6.33 -21.79
N GLU A 55 4.45 7.42 -21.40
CA GLU A 55 5.41 8.14 -22.25
C GLU A 55 6.56 7.26 -22.73
N LEU A 56 6.98 6.27 -21.92
CA LEU A 56 8.00 5.30 -22.27
C LEU A 56 7.49 4.19 -23.20
N GLY A 57 6.19 4.17 -23.51
CA GLY A 57 5.56 3.18 -24.38
C GLY A 57 5.27 1.84 -23.70
N GLU A 58 5.23 1.80 -22.37
CA GLU A 58 4.85 0.59 -21.63
C GLU A 58 3.36 0.29 -21.84
N ASN A 59 3.01 -0.98 -22.07
CA ASN A 59 1.62 -1.40 -22.33
C ASN A 59 0.90 -1.92 -21.08
N MET A 60 1.59 -2.02 -19.95
CA MET A 60 1.07 -2.58 -18.72
C MET A 60 1.73 -1.88 -17.53
N PHE A 61 0.94 -1.57 -16.51
CA PHE A 61 1.44 -1.02 -15.26
C PHE A 61 1.10 -1.97 -14.11
N ARG A 62 2.13 -2.53 -13.45
CA ARG A 62 1.97 -3.45 -12.32
C ARG A 62 2.18 -2.71 -10.99
N PHE A 63 1.25 -2.89 -10.05
CA PHE A 63 1.43 -2.46 -8.67
C PHE A 63 0.76 -3.43 -7.69
N SER A 64 1.06 -3.29 -6.40
CA SER A 64 0.47 -4.13 -5.35
C SER A 64 -0.46 -3.33 -4.44
N LEU A 65 -1.46 -4.03 -3.92
CA LEU A 65 -2.19 -3.59 -2.75
C LEU A 65 -1.35 -3.84 -1.49
N ASP A 66 -1.57 -3.02 -0.46
CA ASP A 66 -0.90 -3.19 0.83
C ASP A 66 -1.87 -3.79 1.86
N PHE A 67 -1.67 -5.09 2.16
CA PHE A 67 -2.49 -5.83 3.11
C PHE A 67 -2.46 -5.19 4.51
N ALA A 68 -1.29 -4.73 4.97
CA ALA A 68 -1.13 -4.11 6.28
C ALA A 68 -1.90 -2.80 6.44
N ARG A 69 -2.05 -2.03 5.36
CA ARG A 69 -2.79 -0.76 5.36
C ARG A 69 -4.27 -0.94 5.08
N LEU A 70 -4.64 -1.84 4.17
CA LEU A 70 -6.04 -2.13 3.87
C LEU A 70 -6.74 -2.87 5.02
N CYS A 71 -6.00 -3.67 5.79
CA CYS A 71 -6.50 -4.34 6.98
C CYS A 71 -5.54 -4.08 8.17
N PRO A 72 -5.62 -2.90 8.81
CA PRO A 72 -4.68 -2.51 9.87
C PRO A 72 -4.92 -3.22 11.20
N LYS A 73 -6.13 -3.76 11.40
CA LYS A 73 -6.55 -4.53 12.59
C LYS A 73 -7.47 -5.68 12.20
N GLU A 74 -7.69 -6.61 13.13
CA GLU A 74 -8.63 -7.71 12.91
C GLU A 74 -10.03 -7.18 12.58
N GLY A 75 -10.59 -7.66 11.46
CA GLY A 75 -11.95 -7.33 11.02
C GLY A 75 -12.13 -5.95 10.40
N GLU A 76 -11.08 -5.13 10.32
CA GLU A 76 -11.13 -3.80 9.70
C GLU A 76 -10.72 -3.86 8.21
N PHE A 77 -11.44 -3.13 7.36
CA PHE A 77 -11.11 -2.93 5.95
C PHE A 77 -11.22 -1.46 5.56
N ASP A 78 -10.11 -0.86 5.13
CA ASP A 78 -10.05 0.55 4.72
C ASP A 78 -10.59 0.72 3.30
N SER A 79 -11.90 0.98 3.23
CA SER A 79 -12.61 1.25 1.98
C SER A 79 -12.19 2.56 1.30
N ALA A 80 -11.71 3.55 2.07
CA ALA A 80 -11.27 4.83 1.51
C ALA A 80 -9.92 4.67 0.80
N LEU A 81 -8.98 3.94 1.41
CA LEU A 81 -7.74 3.56 0.76
C LEU A 81 -7.98 2.67 -0.47
N MET A 82 -8.94 1.74 -0.40
CA MET A 82 -9.32 0.93 -1.55
C MET A 82 -9.84 1.78 -2.71
N ALA A 83 -10.58 2.86 -2.44
CA ALA A 83 -11.02 3.80 -3.46
C ALA A 83 -9.83 4.49 -4.16
N GLU A 84 -8.77 4.85 -3.44
CA GLU A 84 -7.55 5.41 -4.06
C GLU A 84 -6.85 4.40 -4.99
N TYR A 85 -6.85 3.11 -4.64
CA TYR A 85 -6.37 2.06 -5.55
C TYR A 85 -7.25 1.92 -6.80
N VAL A 86 -8.58 2.06 -6.67
CA VAL A 86 -9.50 2.08 -7.82
C VAL A 86 -9.19 3.24 -8.76
N LYS A 87 -8.92 4.44 -8.23
CA LYS A 87 -8.51 5.59 -9.03
C LYS A 87 -7.20 5.33 -9.77
N ALA A 88 -6.23 4.68 -9.13
CA ALA A 88 -5.00 4.26 -9.79
C ALA A 88 -5.25 3.25 -10.93
N LEU A 89 -6.10 2.24 -10.71
CA LEU A 89 -6.48 1.28 -11.77
C LEU A 89 -7.14 1.98 -12.96
N ALA A 90 -8.05 2.92 -12.69
CA ALA A 90 -8.73 3.69 -13.73
C ALA A 90 -7.76 4.59 -14.50
N LEU A 91 -6.80 5.20 -13.80
CA LEU A 91 -5.78 6.04 -14.42
C LEU A 91 -4.88 5.23 -15.36
N VAL A 92 -4.41 4.05 -14.94
CA VAL A 92 -3.65 3.14 -15.82
C VAL A 92 -4.43 2.85 -17.12
N ARG A 93 -5.75 2.58 -17.00
CA ARG A 93 -6.62 2.35 -18.15
C ARG A 93 -6.77 3.60 -19.04
N ALA A 94 -6.93 4.78 -18.44
CA ALA A 94 -7.05 6.04 -19.16
C ALA A 94 -5.79 6.35 -20.00
N HIS A 95 -4.62 5.92 -19.53
CA HIS A 95 -3.35 6.02 -20.27
C HIS A 95 -3.14 4.91 -21.31
N GLY A 96 -4.15 4.08 -21.59
CA GLY A 96 -4.08 3.02 -22.59
C GLY A 96 -3.25 1.81 -22.16
N GLN A 97 -2.96 1.66 -20.86
CA GLN A 97 -2.18 0.56 -20.31
C GLN A 97 -3.09 -0.49 -19.65
N GLU A 98 -2.63 -1.74 -19.59
CA GLU A 98 -3.26 -2.82 -18.82
C GLU A 98 -2.82 -2.73 -17.34
N PRO A 99 -3.74 -2.58 -16.37
CA PRO A 99 -3.39 -2.68 -14.96
C PRO A 99 -3.17 -4.13 -14.54
N MET A 100 -2.04 -4.42 -13.91
CA MET A 100 -1.76 -5.71 -13.29
C MET A 100 -1.68 -5.56 -11.77
N LEU A 101 -2.72 -6.00 -11.06
CA LEU A 101 -2.80 -5.89 -9.62
C LEU A 101 -2.19 -7.10 -8.92
N THR A 102 -1.23 -6.87 -8.03
CA THR A 102 -0.69 -7.89 -7.13
C THR A 102 -1.39 -7.83 -5.78
N MET A 103 -2.05 -8.91 -5.38
CA MET A 103 -2.83 -8.95 -4.12
C MET A 103 -1.96 -8.83 -2.86
N HIS A 104 -0.77 -9.42 -2.85
CA HIS A 104 0.12 -9.39 -1.71
C HIS A 104 1.57 -9.37 -2.18
N HIS A 105 2.33 -8.42 -1.65
CA HIS A 105 3.74 -8.24 -2.00
C HIS A 105 4.58 -8.06 -0.74
N PHE A 106 4.54 -9.10 0.09
CA PHE A 106 5.37 -9.31 1.28
C PHE A 106 5.13 -8.37 2.47
N THR A 107 4.11 -7.50 2.45
CA THR A 107 3.72 -6.71 3.62
C THR A 107 2.68 -7.46 4.48
N MET A 108 3.04 -7.72 5.73
CA MET A 108 2.14 -8.35 6.71
C MET A 108 1.67 -7.34 7.75
N PRO A 109 0.36 -7.31 8.10
CA PRO A 109 -0.15 -6.49 9.19
C PRO A 109 0.57 -6.74 10.52
N ARG A 110 0.95 -5.66 11.22
CA ARG A 110 1.66 -5.71 12.52
C ARG A 110 0.94 -6.55 13.58
N TYR A 111 -0.40 -6.56 13.57
CA TYR A 111 -1.20 -7.30 14.54
C TYR A 111 -1.15 -8.83 14.34
N LEU A 112 -0.67 -9.31 13.20
CA LEU A 112 -0.50 -10.74 12.93
C LEU A 112 0.85 -11.28 13.40
N LEU A 113 1.76 -10.39 13.81
CA LEU A 113 3.09 -10.75 14.28
C LEU A 113 3.08 -11.08 15.77
N GLU A 114 3.86 -12.07 16.17
CA GLU A 114 4.22 -12.26 17.58
C GLU A 114 5.54 -11.53 17.84
N THR A 115 5.60 -10.75 18.92
CA THR A 115 6.82 -10.05 19.33
C THR A 115 7.17 -10.28 20.79
N ASP A 116 8.47 -10.24 21.12
CA ASP A 116 8.92 -10.19 22.51
C ASP A 116 8.75 -8.78 23.15
N SER A 117 9.20 -8.62 24.40
CA SER A 117 9.11 -7.33 25.12
C SER A 117 9.95 -6.20 24.52
N ASN A 118 10.90 -6.52 23.64
CA ASN A 118 11.75 -5.58 22.92
C ASN A 118 11.30 -5.41 21.46
N GLU A 119 10.05 -5.81 21.16
CA GLU A 119 9.43 -5.78 19.84
C GLU A 119 10.20 -6.59 18.77
N ASN A 120 11.00 -7.59 19.15
CA ASN A 120 11.61 -8.50 18.17
C ASN A 120 10.53 -9.45 17.66
N ILE A 121 10.43 -9.63 16.34
CA ILE A 121 9.53 -10.62 15.75
C ILE A 121 10.00 -12.01 16.19
N THR A 122 9.21 -12.67 17.03
CA THR A 122 9.45 -14.06 17.46
C THR A 122 8.73 -15.05 16.56
N LYS A 123 7.62 -14.62 15.93
CA LYS A 123 6.98 -15.29 14.80
C LYS A 123 6.43 -14.28 13.80
N GLY A 124 6.73 -14.49 12.52
CA GLY A 124 6.25 -13.68 11.42
C GLY A 124 4.77 -13.91 11.12
N GLY A 125 4.17 -13.05 10.30
CA GLY A 125 2.72 -13.10 10.03
C GLY A 125 2.27 -14.45 9.45
N TRP A 126 3.08 -15.08 8.59
CA TRP A 126 2.73 -16.38 8.00
C TRP A 126 2.86 -17.58 8.94
N GLU A 127 3.52 -17.41 10.08
CA GLU A 127 3.63 -18.44 11.13
C GLU A 127 2.45 -18.39 12.11
N ASN A 128 1.63 -17.34 12.05
CA ASN A 128 0.40 -17.23 12.81
C ASN A 128 -0.65 -18.22 12.26
N PRO A 129 -1.22 -19.12 13.08
CA PRO A 129 -2.20 -20.11 12.62
C PRO A 129 -3.47 -19.49 12.01
N ASP A 130 -3.83 -18.27 12.44
CA ASP A 130 -5.01 -17.56 11.96
C ASP A 130 -4.74 -16.72 10.69
N VAL A 131 -3.49 -16.62 10.22
CA VAL A 131 -3.13 -15.77 9.06
C VAL A 131 -4.00 -16.04 7.83
N SER A 132 -4.35 -17.30 7.59
CA SER A 132 -5.20 -17.71 6.47
C SER A 132 -6.61 -17.11 6.54
N LYS A 133 -7.19 -17.00 7.75
CA LYS A 133 -8.49 -16.35 7.99
C LYS A 133 -8.41 -14.85 7.69
N HIS A 134 -7.36 -14.18 8.14
CA HIS A 134 -7.18 -12.74 7.92
C HIS A 134 -6.87 -12.42 6.45
N PHE A 135 -6.02 -13.21 5.81
CA PHE A 135 -5.72 -13.07 4.39
C PHE A 135 -6.98 -13.31 3.54
N ARG A 136 -7.80 -14.30 3.90
CA ARG A 136 -9.10 -14.52 3.26
C ARG A 136 -10.03 -13.33 3.42
N PHE A 137 -10.17 -12.77 4.63
CA PHE A 137 -10.98 -11.58 4.87
C PHE A 137 -10.53 -10.42 3.98
N TYR A 138 -9.23 -10.19 3.88
CA TYR A 138 -8.64 -9.18 3.01
C TYR A 138 -8.99 -9.40 1.53
N VAL A 139 -8.72 -10.59 1.00
CA VAL A 139 -8.99 -10.92 -0.41
C VAL A 139 -10.48 -10.83 -0.72
N GLU A 140 -11.35 -11.34 0.16
CA GLU A 140 -12.80 -11.28 -0.04
C GLU A 140 -13.32 -9.84 -0.09
N ASN A 141 -12.82 -8.95 0.78
CA ASN A 141 -13.24 -7.55 0.77
C ASN A 141 -12.74 -6.82 -0.48
N VAL A 142 -11.49 -7.05 -0.91
CA VAL A 142 -10.97 -6.48 -2.16
C VAL A 142 -11.80 -6.93 -3.36
N VAL A 143 -12.06 -8.24 -3.50
CA VAL A 143 -12.84 -8.79 -4.61
C VAL A 143 -14.27 -8.25 -4.59
N LYS A 144 -14.93 -8.22 -3.42
CA LYS A 144 -16.28 -7.65 -3.27
C LYS A 144 -16.31 -6.16 -3.63
N PHE A 145 -15.29 -5.41 -3.24
CA PHE A 145 -15.19 -3.98 -3.54
C PHE A 145 -15.01 -3.74 -5.05
N LEU A 146 -14.13 -4.48 -5.70
CA LEU A 146 -13.88 -4.37 -7.15
C LEU A 146 -15.03 -4.90 -8.01
N GLY A 147 -15.81 -5.86 -7.49
CA GLY A 147 -16.98 -6.42 -8.18
C GLY A 147 -18.26 -5.57 -8.05
N ASP A 148 -18.25 -4.51 -7.26
CA ASP A 148 -19.40 -3.61 -7.05
C ASP A 148 -19.35 -2.45 -8.06
N GLU A 149 -19.92 -2.68 -9.25
CA GLU A 149 -19.87 -1.70 -10.34
C GLU A 149 -20.43 -0.33 -9.97
N ASP A 150 -21.53 -0.27 -9.22
CA ASP A 150 -22.17 0.99 -8.83
C ASP A 150 -21.26 1.79 -7.91
N LYS A 151 -20.61 1.13 -6.96
CA LYS A 151 -19.60 1.74 -6.10
C LYS A 151 -18.42 2.26 -6.92
N ILE A 152 -17.90 1.47 -7.86
CA ILE A 152 -16.79 1.89 -8.72
C ILE A 152 -17.18 3.12 -9.55
N ARG A 153 -18.37 3.12 -10.17
CA ARG A 153 -18.88 4.28 -10.92
C ARG A 153 -18.98 5.52 -10.04
N HIS A 154 -19.46 5.37 -8.81
CA HIS A 154 -19.56 6.49 -7.87
C HIS A 154 -18.18 7.08 -7.52
N ILE A 155 -17.19 6.23 -7.24
CA ILE A 155 -15.81 6.65 -6.95
C ILE A 155 -15.21 7.42 -8.15
N LEU A 156 -15.43 6.91 -9.37
CA LEU A 156 -14.87 7.51 -10.58
C LEU A 156 -15.62 8.76 -11.03
N ALA A 157 -16.89 8.94 -10.64
CA ALA A 157 -17.65 10.14 -10.97
C ALA A 157 -17.10 11.42 -10.31
N SER A 158 -16.35 11.29 -9.21
CA SER A 158 -15.65 12.42 -8.57
C SER A 158 -14.30 12.76 -9.18
N GLU A 159 -13.79 11.91 -10.08
CA GLU A 159 -12.49 12.10 -10.73
C GLU A 159 -12.66 12.78 -12.09
N LYS A 160 -11.71 13.68 -12.43
CA LYS A 160 -11.62 14.26 -13.77
C LYS A 160 -10.49 13.55 -14.49
N PHE A 161 -10.86 12.66 -15.40
CA PHE A 161 -9.94 12.10 -16.38
C PHE A 161 -10.05 12.99 -17.62
N ASP A 162 -9.13 13.96 -17.75
CA ASP A 162 -9.06 14.88 -18.90
C ASP A 162 -8.40 14.20 -20.11
#